data_AF-A0A857V9K5-F1
#
_entry.id   AF-A0A857V9K5-F1
#
_cell.length_a   1.000
_cell.length_b   1.000
_cell.length_c   1.000
_cell.angle_alpha   90.00
_cell.angle_beta   90.00
_cell.angle_gamma   90.00
#
_symmetry.space_group_name_H-M   'P 1'
#
loop_
_entity.id
_entity.type
_entity.pdbx_description
1 polymer ?
#
loop_
_entity_poly.entity_id
_entity_poly.type
_entity_poly.pdbx_seq_one_letter_code
_entity_poly.pdbx_strand_id
1 'polypeptide(L)'
;MKQPYSIGLDIGTNSVGWAVINEDFRLHRYKHQNMWGAHLFDEAQKAATRRSFRSSRRRLARRKRRITLLQRIFDNEMQKVDPHFYLRLSESMLHVGDKSSTLELDANILFADRSFTDKSYREKYPTIYHLRSDLFHNSKKQDIRLVYLALHHIIKYRGNFWSRAE
;
A
#
# COMPACT_ATOMS: atom_id res chain seq x y z
N MET A 1 -10.31 64.42 -1.06
CA MET A 1 -9.04 64.22 -0.32
C MET A 1 -8.96 62.76 0.13
N LYS A 2 -7.78 62.13 0.05
CA LYS A 2 -7.55 60.82 0.67
C LYS A 2 -7.48 61.03 2.18
N GLN A 3 -8.32 60.33 2.94
CA GLN A 3 -8.23 60.35 4.41
C GLN A 3 -7.20 59.29 4.84
N PRO A 4 -6.25 59.64 5.72
CA PRO A 4 -5.31 58.69 6.28
C PRO A 4 -6.05 57.69 7.20
N TYR A 5 -5.64 56.42 7.14
CA TYR A 5 -6.19 55.35 7.97
C TYR A 5 -5.10 54.30 8.26
N SER A 6 -5.30 53.52 9.31
CA SER A 6 -4.44 52.38 9.67
C SER A 6 -5.27 51.09 9.72
N ILE A 7 -4.66 49.96 9.40
CA ILE A 7 -5.29 48.63 9.51
C ILE A 7 -4.54 47.83 10.59
N GLY A 8 -5.28 47.35 11.60
CA GLY A 8 -4.80 46.33 12.53
C GLY A 8 -5.17 44.95 12.02
N LEU A 9 -4.24 44.00 12.11
CA LEU A 9 -4.45 42.59 11.78
C LEU A 9 -4.03 41.72 12.96
N ASP A 10 -4.89 40.80 13.36
CA ASP A 10 -4.63 39.76 14.36
C ASP A 10 -4.68 38.40 13.67
N ILE A 11 -3.51 37.80 13.42
CA ILE A 11 -3.35 36.60 12.59
C ILE A 11 -3.19 35.39 13.51
N GLY A 12 -4.29 34.68 13.72
CA GLY A 12 -4.34 33.42 14.45
C GLY A 12 -4.15 32.19 13.55
N THR A 13 -4.23 31.00 14.15
CA THR A 13 -4.07 29.72 13.44
C THR A 13 -5.26 29.36 12.55
N ASN A 14 -6.44 29.89 12.86
CA ASN A 14 -7.73 29.58 12.24
C ASN A 14 -8.57 30.84 11.98
N SER A 15 -8.00 32.02 12.24
CA SER A 15 -8.70 33.28 12.05
C SER A 15 -7.74 34.41 11.70
N VAL A 16 -8.23 35.38 10.95
CA VAL A 16 -7.59 36.69 10.78
C VAL A 16 -8.58 37.76 11.19
N GLY A 17 -8.40 38.34 12.37
CA GLY A 17 -9.10 39.53 12.82
C GLY A 17 -8.54 40.76 12.10
N TRP A 18 -9.40 41.71 11.76
CA TRP A 18 -8.99 42.97 11.14
C TRP A 18 -9.85 44.13 11.62
N ALA A 19 -9.26 45.31 11.73
CA ALA A 19 -9.97 46.55 12.03
C ALA A 19 -9.28 47.74 11.36
N VAL A 20 -10.05 48.72 10.92
CA VAL A 20 -9.55 49.95 10.30
C VAL A 20 -9.82 51.11 11.25
N ILE A 21 -8.78 51.88 11.57
CA ILE A 21 -8.88 53.06 12.44
C ILE A 21 -8.42 54.33 11.73
N ASN A 22 -8.95 55.46 12.16
CA ASN A 22 -8.54 56.80 11.73
C ASN A 22 -7.40 57.31 12.63
N GLU A 23 -6.85 58.49 12.33
CA GLU A 23 -5.81 59.13 13.16
C GLU A 23 -6.27 59.42 14.61
N ASP A 24 -7.57 59.64 14.82
CA ASP A 24 -8.16 59.82 16.16
C ASP A 24 -8.36 58.49 16.93
N PHE A 25 -7.78 57.39 16.47
CA PHE A 25 -7.94 56.04 17.02
C PHE A 25 -9.39 55.54 17.07
N ARG A 26 -10.27 56.13 16.25
CA ARG A 26 -11.68 55.72 16.11
C ARG A 26 -11.83 54.72 14.99
N LEU A 27 -12.73 53.76 15.18
CA LEU A 27 -13.07 52.78 14.17
C LEU A 27 -13.66 53.45 12.92
N HIS A 28 -13.10 53.15 11.76
CA HIS A 28 -13.57 53.68 10.49
C HIS A 28 -14.93 53.08 10.12
N ARG A 29 -15.79 53.91 9.53
CA ARG A 29 -17.08 53.45 8.97
C ARG A 29 -17.13 53.76 7.49
N TYR A 30 -17.48 52.75 6.70
CA TYR A 30 -17.66 52.89 5.26
C TYR A 30 -19.05 52.35 4.88
N LYS A 31 -19.83 53.15 4.14
CA LYS A 31 -21.22 52.81 3.74
C LYS A 31 -22.07 52.30 4.90
N HIS A 32 -22.05 53.02 6.02
CA HIS A 32 -22.75 52.70 7.28
C HIS A 32 -22.28 51.43 8.00
N GLN A 33 -21.30 50.69 7.47
CA GLN A 33 -20.72 49.51 8.11
C GLN A 33 -19.44 49.87 8.86
N ASN A 34 -19.25 49.26 10.02
CA ASN A 34 -17.99 49.37 10.76
C ASN A 34 -16.92 48.54 10.04
N MET A 35 -15.75 49.11 9.83
CA MET A 35 -14.65 48.42 9.13
C MET A 35 -13.84 47.57 10.11
N TRP A 36 -14.46 46.50 10.59
CA TRP A 36 -13.80 45.45 11.35
C TRP A 36 -14.45 44.10 11.05
N GLY A 37 -13.75 43.02 11.36
CA GLY A 37 -14.30 41.68 11.27
C GLY A 37 -13.25 40.62 11.55
N ALA A 38 -13.63 39.37 11.31
CA ALA A 38 -12.71 38.24 11.35
C ALA A 38 -13.00 37.31 10.18
N HIS A 39 -11.94 36.86 9.51
CA HIS A 39 -12.03 35.75 8.56
C HIS A 39 -11.73 34.46 9.31
N LEU A 40 -12.64 33.48 9.28
CA LEU A 40 -12.47 32.17 9.92
C LEU A 40 -12.18 31.09 8.86
N PHE A 41 -11.25 30.19 9.16
CA PHE A 41 -10.86 29.09 8.27
C PHE A 41 -10.37 27.87 9.08
N ASP A 42 -10.31 26.72 8.41
CA ASP A 42 -9.81 25.50 9.02
C ASP A 42 -8.28 25.54 9.19
N GLU A 43 -7.78 24.99 10.30
CA GLU A 43 -6.36 24.97 10.60
C GLU A 43 -5.58 24.21 9.51
N ALA A 44 -4.40 24.73 9.18
CA ALA A 44 -3.50 24.07 8.24
C ALA A 44 -3.06 22.69 8.75
N GLN A 45 -3.40 21.63 8.03
CA GLN A 45 -2.98 20.28 8.36
C GLN A 45 -1.49 20.05 8.06
N LYS A 46 -0.76 19.49 9.04
CA LYS A 46 0.64 19.08 8.87
C LYS A 46 0.79 18.04 7.76
N ALA A 47 1.86 18.15 6.97
CA ALA A 47 2.15 17.22 5.86
C ALA A 47 2.55 15.79 6.30
N ALA A 48 2.63 15.49 7.60
CA ALA A 48 3.06 14.20 8.14
C ALA A 48 2.15 13.05 7.68
N THR A 49 0.83 13.23 7.70
CA THR A 49 -0.15 12.23 7.24
C THR A 49 0.03 11.91 5.76
N ARG A 50 0.19 12.96 4.93
CA ARG A 50 0.47 12.81 3.50
C ARG A 50 1.80 12.07 3.24
N ARG A 51 2.83 12.35 4.04
CA ARG A 51 4.12 11.64 3.98
C ARG A 51 3.94 10.15 4.29
N SER A 52 3.20 9.81 5.34
CA SER A 52 2.92 8.42 5.72
C SER A 52 2.23 7.64 4.60
N PHE A 53 1.14 8.18 4.03
CA PHE A 53 0.43 7.52 2.92
C PHE A 53 1.31 7.35 1.68
N ARG A 54 2.12 8.35 1.33
CA ARG A 54 3.05 8.26 0.20
C ARG A 54 4.08 7.14 0.39
N SER A 55 4.67 7.05 1.59
CA SER A 55 5.63 6.00 1.92
C SER A 55 4.98 4.61 1.84
N SER A 56 3.76 4.44 2.37
CA SER A 56 3.01 3.19 2.31
C SER A 56 2.68 2.76 0.87
N ARG A 57 2.20 3.68 0.02
CA ARG A 57 1.95 3.38 -1.40
C ARG A 57 3.22 2.92 -2.12
N ARG A 58 4.34 3.64 -1.95
CA ARG A 58 5.64 3.27 -2.53
C ARG A 58 6.10 1.89 -2.05
N ARG A 59 5.93 1.59 -0.76
CA ARG A 59 6.28 0.28 -0.17
C ARG A 59 5.46 -0.86 -0.80
N LEU A 60 4.15 -0.68 -0.96
CA LEU A 60 3.27 -1.66 -1.60
C LEU A 60 3.63 -1.89 -3.06
N ALA A 61 3.85 -0.82 -3.83
CA ALA A 61 4.28 -0.91 -5.23
C ALA A 61 5.61 -1.65 -5.39
N ARG A 62 6.60 -1.33 -4.54
CA ARG A 62 7.90 -2.02 -4.53
C ARG A 62 7.79 -3.48 -4.09
N ARG A 63 6.90 -3.80 -3.14
CA ARG A 63 6.61 -5.20 -2.76
C ARG A 63 6.04 -5.98 -3.95
N LYS A 64 5.05 -5.42 -4.66
CA LYS A 64 4.49 -6.03 -5.88
C LYS A 64 5.59 -6.25 -6.93
N ARG A 65 6.42 -5.23 -7.20
CA ARG A 65 7.54 -5.32 -8.14
C ARG A 65 8.51 -6.46 -7.80
N ARG A 66 8.87 -6.67 -6.52
CA ARG A 66 9.75 -7.79 -6.14
C ARG A 66 9.16 -9.15 -6.52
N ILE A 67 7.85 -9.33 -6.29
CA ILE A 67 7.17 -10.58 -6.64
C ILE A 67 7.08 -10.74 -8.15
N THR A 68 6.77 -9.69 -8.90
CA THR A 68 6.76 -9.72 -10.37
C THR A 68 8.14 -10.09 -10.93
N LEU A 69 9.23 -9.58 -10.35
CA LEU A 69 10.58 -9.97 -10.75
C LEU A 69 10.87 -11.45 -10.44
N LEU A 70 10.44 -11.94 -9.27
CA LEU A 70 10.58 -13.35 -8.93
C LEU A 70 9.80 -14.25 -9.91
N GLN A 71 8.56 -13.89 -10.23
CA GLN A 71 7.75 -14.60 -11.23
C GLN A 71 8.46 -14.64 -12.57
N ARG A 72 8.99 -13.51 -13.05
CA ARG A 72 9.73 -13.45 -14.33
C ARG A 72 10.96 -14.36 -14.36
N ILE A 73 11.67 -14.52 -13.23
CA ILE A 73 12.82 -15.43 -13.15
C ILE A 73 12.38 -16.89 -13.28
N PHE A 74 11.24 -17.25 -12.70
CA PHE A 74 10.72 -18.61 -12.68
C PHE A 74 9.85 -18.96 -13.90
N ASP A 75 9.41 -17.97 -14.67
CA ASP A 75 8.33 -18.08 -15.65
C ASP A 75 8.53 -19.22 -16.66
N ASN A 76 9.69 -19.27 -17.32
CA ASN A 76 9.98 -20.28 -18.33
C ASN A 76 9.90 -21.72 -17.79
N GLU A 77 10.44 -21.96 -16.59
CA GLU A 77 10.42 -23.29 -15.99
C GLU A 77 9.08 -23.61 -15.33
N MET A 78 8.40 -22.60 -14.80
CA MET A 78 7.05 -22.75 -14.25
C MET A 78 6.06 -23.14 -15.35
N GLN A 79 6.11 -22.49 -16.51
CA GLN A 79 5.21 -22.79 -17.63
C GLN A 79 5.37 -24.22 -18.15
N LYS A 80 6.57 -24.80 -18.11
CA LYS A 80 6.80 -26.20 -18.50
C LYS A 80 6.12 -27.20 -17.57
N VAL A 81 5.95 -26.83 -16.29
CA VAL A 81 5.36 -27.69 -15.27
C VAL A 81 3.86 -27.42 -15.13
N ASP A 82 3.47 -26.15 -15.08
CA ASP A 82 2.11 -25.70 -14.78
C ASP A 82 1.87 -24.29 -15.35
N PRO A 83 1.40 -24.18 -16.61
CA PRO A 83 1.15 -22.90 -17.28
C PRO A 83 0.17 -21.98 -16.56
N HIS A 84 -0.77 -22.55 -15.79
CA HIS A 84 -1.86 -21.81 -15.15
C HIS A 84 -1.56 -21.46 -13.68
N PHE A 85 -0.41 -21.85 -13.14
CA PHE A 85 -0.06 -21.64 -11.74
C PHE A 85 -0.13 -20.17 -11.30
N TYR A 86 0.46 -19.25 -12.09
CA TYR A 86 0.44 -17.82 -11.74
C TYR A 86 -0.95 -17.19 -11.91
N LEU A 87 -1.73 -17.66 -12.89
CA LEU A 87 -3.10 -17.20 -13.09
C LEU A 87 -3.94 -17.55 -11.85
N ARG A 88 -3.92 -18.82 -11.42
CA ARG A 88 -4.60 -19.27 -10.21
C ARG A 88 -4.17 -18.50 -8.96
N LEU A 89 -2.86 -18.24 -8.81
CA LEU A 89 -2.34 -17.43 -7.71
C LEU A 89 -2.86 -15.98 -7.73
N SER A 90 -3.01 -15.39 -8.92
CA SER A 90 -3.50 -14.01 -9.07
C SER A 90 -5.00 -13.89 -8.84
N GLU A 91 -5.77 -14.91 -9.20
CA GLU A 91 -7.22 -14.99 -9.08
C GLU A 91 -7.69 -15.65 -7.78
N SER A 92 -6.77 -15.94 -6.85
CA SER A 92 -7.08 -16.68 -5.61
C SER A 92 -8.14 -16.00 -4.72
N MET A 93 -8.34 -14.70 -4.89
CA MET A 93 -9.30 -13.90 -4.13
C MET A 93 -10.65 -13.73 -4.85
N LEU A 94 -10.74 -14.17 -6.12
CA LEU A 94 -11.96 -14.04 -6.91
C LEU A 94 -12.96 -15.13 -6.53
N HIS A 95 -14.25 -14.80 -6.64
CA HIS A 95 -15.30 -15.80 -6.55
C HIS A 95 -15.18 -16.78 -7.72
N VAL A 96 -15.64 -18.03 -7.53
CA VAL A 96 -15.49 -19.09 -8.54
C VAL A 96 -16.08 -18.68 -9.89
N GLY A 97 -17.20 -17.94 -9.89
CA GLY A 97 -17.83 -17.43 -11.11
C GLY A 97 -17.08 -16.30 -11.84
N ASP A 98 -16.11 -15.65 -11.18
CA ASP A 98 -15.31 -14.55 -11.76
C ASP A 98 -13.93 -15.02 -12.23
N LYS A 99 -13.58 -16.29 -11.96
CA LYS A 99 -12.31 -16.87 -12.39
C LYS A 99 -12.30 -17.05 -13.91
N SER A 100 -11.11 -17.01 -14.51
CA SER A 100 -10.94 -17.27 -15.94
C SER A 100 -11.48 -18.65 -16.32
N SER A 101 -12.18 -18.73 -17.45
CA SER A 101 -12.68 -20.00 -18.03
C SER A 101 -11.56 -20.98 -18.41
N THR A 102 -10.32 -20.51 -18.47
CA THR A 102 -9.13 -21.34 -18.69
C THR A 102 -8.74 -22.16 -17.46
N LEU A 103 -9.23 -21.79 -16.28
CA LEU A 103 -9.03 -22.55 -15.05
C LEU A 103 -10.12 -23.60 -14.93
N GLU A 104 -9.73 -24.84 -14.61
CA GLU A 104 -10.69 -25.83 -14.16
C GLU A 104 -11.41 -25.28 -12.92
N LEU A 105 -12.75 -25.26 -12.96
CA LEU A 105 -13.58 -24.78 -11.87
C LEU A 105 -13.60 -25.83 -10.75
N ASP A 106 -12.47 -25.98 -10.07
CA ASP A 106 -12.31 -26.86 -8.93
C ASP A 106 -12.08 -26.07 -7.63
N ALA A 107 -12.10 -26.78 -6.51
CA ALA A 107 -11.89 -26.19 -5.19
C ALA A 107 -10.41 -25.82 -4.93
N ASN A 108 -9.48 -26.15 -5.84
CA ASN A 108 -8.06 -25.96 -5.64
C ASN A 108 -7.60 -24.60 -6.15
N ILE A 109 -6.77 -23.94 -5.35
CA ILE A 109 -6.29 -22.59 -5.63
C ILE A 109 -4.85 -22.61 -6.16
N LEU A 110 -3.99 -23.55 -5.75
CA LEU A 110 -2.59 -23.55 -6.17
C LEU A 110 -2.25 -24.80 -6.99
N PHE A 111 -2.66 -25.97 -6.51
CA PHE A 111 -2.36 -27.27 -7.06
C PHE A 111 -3.64 -27.99 -7.47
N ALA A 112 -3.84 -28.15 -8.78
CA ALA A 112 -5.00 -28.81 -9.37
C ALA A 112 -4.59 -30.08 -10.14
N ASP A 113 -3.46 -30.71 -9.77
CA ASP A 113 -3.01 -31.92 -10.45
C ASP A 113 -3.77 -33.14 -9.92
N ARG A 114 -3.90 -34.17 -10.77
CA ARG A 114 -4.52 -35.45 -10.39
C ARG A 114 -3.87 -36.10 -9.16
N SER A 115 -2.54 -35.98 -9.03
CA SER A 115 -1.77 -36.60 -7.94
C SER A 115 -1.39 -35.63 -6.82
N PHE A 116 -1.58 -34.32 -7.00
CA PHE A 116 -1.17 -33.32 -6.02
C PHE A 116 -2.15 -32.14 -6.02
N THR A 117 -2.89 -32.03 -4.92
CA THR A 117 -3.95 -31.04 -4.70
C THR A 117 -3.63 -30.12 -3.53
N ASP A 118 -4.35 -29.00 -3.39
CA ASP A 118 -4.22 -28.11 -2.24
C ASP A 118 -4.45 -28.83 -0.91
N LYS A 119 -5.32 -29.85 -0.89
CA LYS A 119 -5.54 -30.70 0.29
C LYS A 119 -4.25 -31.45 0.65
N SER A 120 -3.68 -32.19 -0.30
CA SER A 120 -2.44 -32.94 -0.08
C SER A 120 -1.26 -32.03 0.29
N TYR A 121 -1.21 -30.83 -0.30
CA TYR A 121 -0.22 -29.81 0.03
C TYR A 121 -0.33 -29.37 1.50
N ARG A 122 -1.55 -29.09 1.98
CA ARG A 122 -1.80 -28.67 3.37
C ARG A 122 -1.59 -29.79 4.39
N GLU A 123 -1.93 -31.03 4.03
CA GLU A 123 -1.66 -32.21 4.86
C GLU A 123 -0.15 -32.43 5.01
N LYS A 124 0.61 -32.29 3.92
CA LYS A 124 2.07 -32.45 3.94
C LYS A 124 2.77 -31.27 4.62
N TYR A 125 2.29 -30.05 4.40
CA TYR A 125 2.86 -28.81 4.93
C TYR A 125 1.78 -27.96 5.62
N PRO A 126 1.52 -28.19 6.92
CA PRO A 126 0.49 -27.46 7.66
C PRO A 126 0.70 -25.95 7.68
N THR A 127 1.95 -25.49 7.57
CA THR A 127 2.29 -24.07 7.42
C THR A 127 3.38 -23.86 6.38
N ILE A 128 3.50 -22.64 5.87
CA ILE A 128 4.60 -22.24 4.96
C ILE A 128 5.99 -22.46 5.57
N TYR A 129 6.12 -22.50 6.90
CA TYR A 129 7.38 -22.75 7.58
C TYR A 129 7.78 -24.22 7.54
N HIS A 130 6.82 -25.15 7.54
CA HIS A 130 7.09 -26.58 7.32
C HIS A 130 7.67 -26.79 5.92
N LEU A 131 7.06 -26.17 4.91
CA LEU A 131 7.59 -26.20 3.55
C LEU A 131 9.01 -25.62 3.48
N ARG A 132 9.24 -24.44 4.07
CA ARG A 132 10.58 -23.83 4.09
C ARG A 132 11.62 -24.71 4.78
N SER A 133 11.24 -25.36 5.89
CA SER A 133 12.12 -26.26 6.64
C SER A 133 12.45 -27.52 5.83
N ASP A 134 11.44 -28.14 5.21
CA ASP A 134 11.66 -29.31 4.35
C ASP A 134 12.59 -28.98 3.19
N LEU A 135 12.34 -27.88 2.46
CA LEU A 135 13.22 -27.45 1.36
C LEU A 135 14.65 -27.14 1.80
N PHE A 136 14.87 -26.77 3.07
CA PHE A 136 16.20 -26.48 3.59
C PHE A 136 16.97 -27.75 3.97
N HIS A 137 16.29 -28.75 4.55
CA HIS A 137 16.93 -29.98 5.03
C HIS A 137 16.92 -31.12 4.02
N ASN A 138 16.08 -31.04 2.98
CA ASN A 138 15.92 -32.07 1.97
C ASN A 138 16.75 -31.76 0.71
N SER A 139 17.74 -32.59 0.44
CA SER A 139 18.63 -32.44 -0.73
C SER A 139 18.03 -32.99 -2.04
N LYS A 140 16.87 -33.68 -1.97
CA LYS A 140 16.21 -34.22 -3.17
C LYS A 140 15.64 -33.08 -4.02
N LYS A 141 15.61 -33.27 -5.34
CA LYS A 141 14.93 -32.35 -6.27
C LYS A 141 13.45 -32.22 -5.90
N GLN A 142 12.99 -30.98 -5.75
CA GLN A 142 11.61 -30.64 -5.37
C GLN A 142 10.83 -30.04 -6.54
N ASP A 143 9.51 -30.03 -6.40
CA ASP A 143 8.61 -29.34 -7.33
C ASP A 143 8.91 -27.83 -7.33
N ILE A 144 9.05 -27.26 -8.53
CA ILE A 144 9.37 -25.85 -8.73
C ILE A 144 8.31 -24.91 -8.13
N ARG A 145 7.04 -25.32 -8.10
CA ARG A 145 5.93 -24.57 -7.49
C ARG A 145 6.12 -24.43 -5.98
N LEU A 146 6.56 -25.49 -5.32
CA LEU A 146 6.88 -25.48 -3.88
C LEU A 146 8.08 -24.56 -3.59
N VAL A 147 9.13 -24.66 -4.41
CA VAL A 147 10.30 -23.76 -4.30
C VAL A 147 9.88 -22.30 -4.49
N TYR A 148 9.06 -22.01 -5.49
CA TYR A 148 8.52 -20.67 -5.73
C TYR A 148 7.72 -20.16 -4.52
N LEU A 149 6.82 -20.95 -3.95
CA LEU A 149 6.01 -20.53 -2.80
C LEU A 149 6.86 -20.15 -1.58
N ALA A 150 7.91 -20.93 -1.30
CA ALA A 150 8.85 -20.65 -0.22
C ALA A 150 9.61 -19.33 -0.46
N LEU A 151 10.18 -19.13 -1.64
CA LEU A 151 10.90 -17.91 -2.00
C LEU A 151 9.98 -16.69 -2.06
N HIS A 152 8.77 -16.85 -2.61
CA HIS A 152 7.74 -15.82 -2.64
C HIS A 152 7.43 -15.34 -1.22
N HIS A 153 7.24 -16.26 -0.27
CA HIS A 153 7.01 -15.92 1.13
C HIS A 153 8.18 -15.12 1.73
N ILE A 154 9.42 -15.59 1.55
CA ILE A 154 10.62 -14.91 2.05
C ILE A 154 10.75 -13.49 1.48
N ILE A 155 10.59 -13.32 0.16
CA ILE A 155 10.76 -12.02 -0.51
C ILE A 155 9.61 -11.04 -0.18
N LYS A 156 8.39 -11.56 -0.01
CA LYS A 156 7.22 -10.77 0.38
C LYS A 156 7.34 -10.26 1.82
N TYR A 157 7.79 -11.13 2.73
CA TYR A 157 7.89 -10.90 4.18
C TYR A 157 9.34 -10.95 4.68
N ARG A 158 10.23 -10.23 3.99
CA ARG A 158 11.70 -10.28 4.10
C ARG A 158 12.34 -9.72 5.38
N GLY A 159 11.56 -9.41 6.43
CA GLY A 159 12.09 -8.77 7.64
C GLY A 159 12.60 -7.33 7.43
N ASN A 160 13.37 -6.84 8.41
CA ASN A 160 14.04 -5.53 8.38
C ASN A 160 15.49 -5.65 7.90
N PHE A 161 16.13 -4.50 7.59
CA PHE A 161 17.52 -4.41 7.12
C PHE A 161 18.29 -3.42 8.00
N TRP A 162 18.21 -3.60 9.32
CA TRP A 162 18.80 -2.65 10.28
C TRP A 162 20.28 -2.92 10.54
N SER A 163 20.72 -4.18 10.48
CA SER A 163 22.13 -4.53 10.59
C SER A 163 22.89 -4.13 9.33
N ARG A 164 24.11 -3.63 9.51
CA ARG A 164 25.10 -3.58 8.44
C ARG A 164 25.78 -4.94 8.36
N ALA A 165 26.14 -5.37 7.17
CA ALA A 165 27.05 -6.49 7.01
C ALA A 165 28.45 -6.02 7.43
N GLU A 166 29.09 -6.78 8.33
CA GLU A 166 30.51 -6.68 8.62
C GLU A 166 31.34 -7.25 7.46
#